data_AF-A0AAV4NIK9-F1
#
_entry.id   AF-A0AAV4NIK9-F1
#
_cell.length_a   1.000
_cell.length_b   1.000
_cell.length_c   1.000
_cell.angle_alpha   90.00
_cell.angle_beta   90.00
_cell.angle_gamma   90.00
#
_symmetry.space_group_name_H-M   'P 1'
#
loop_
_entity.id
_entity.type
_entity.pdbx_description
1 polymer ?
#
loop_
_entity_poly.entity_id
_entity_poly.type
_entity_poly.pdbx_seq_one_letter_code
_entity_poly.pdbx_strand_id
1 'polypeptide(L)'
;MGANIHISQSGREPLHEACQHDKLECAERLFRYGENVNSIDNEMTPLCIACECAFTPGVELLLKMNTDLNISTSRGTALHAAGL
;
A
#
# COMPACT_ATOMS: atom_id res chain seq x y z
N MET A 1 18.66 14.55 -11.02
CA MET A 1 18.56 13.10 -10.69
C MET A 1 17.72 12.98 -9.44
N GLY A 2 16.41 12.80 -9.60
CA GLY A 2 15.54 12.49 -8.48
C GLY A 2 15.84 11.07 -8.06
N ALA A 3 16.53 10.90 -6.93
CA ALA A 3 16.75 9.59 -6.36
C ALA A 3 15.37 8.97 -6.13
N ASN A 4 15.09 7.86 -6.82
CA ASN A 4 13.88 7.09 -6.62
C ASN A 4 14.02 6.40 -5.25
N ILE A 5 13.77 7.15 -4.18
CA ILE A 5 13.89 6.73 -2.79
C ILE A 5 12.83 5.69 -2.38
N HIS A 6 11.93 5.36 -3.31
CA HIS A 6 10.78 4.48 -3.14
C HIS A 6 11.03 3.01 -3.52
N ILE A 7 12.28 2.61 -3.84
CA ILE A 7 12.60 1.20 -4.15
C ILE A 7 13.43 0.61 -3.01
N SER A 8 12.84 -0.30 -2.24
CA SER A 8 13.58 -1.19 -1.35
C SER A 8 14.56 -2.04 -2.17
N GLN A 9 15.64 -2.54 -1.57
CA GLN A 9 16.67 -3.33 -2.27
C GLN A 9 16.10 -4.58 -2.99
N SER A 10 14.89 -5.02 -2.60
CA SER A 10 14.13 -6.13 -3.18
C SER A 10 13.31 -5.75 -4.43
N GLY A 11 13.31 -4.49 -4.86
CA GLY A 11 12.43 -3.99 -5.92
C GLY A 11 10.98 -3.75 -5.47
N ARG A 12 10.65 -3.98 -4.20
CA ARG A 12 9.35 -3.66 -3.61
C ARG A 12 9.32 -2.22 -3.12
N GLU A 13 8.17 -1.59 -3.24
CA GLU A 13 7.97 -0.29 -2.63
C GLU A 13 7.81 -0.42 -1.09
N PRO A 14 8.40 0.49 -0.31
CA PRO A 14 8.39 0.45 1.15
C PRO A 14 7.00 0.36 1.76
N LEU A 15 5.99 1.05 1.18
CA LEU A 15 4.62 1.03 1.69
C LEU A 15 3.99 -0.37 1.62
N HIS A 16 4.29 -1.14 0.58
CA HIS A 16 3.80 -2.52 0.41
C HIS A 16 4.37 -3.43 1.50
N GLU A 17 5.67 -3.34 1.80
CA GLU A 17 6.27 -4.10 2.90
C GLU A 17 5.72 -3.67 4.26
N ALA A 18 5.51 -2.37 4.47
CA ALA A 18 4.92 -1.89 5.72
C ALA A 18 3.51 -2.47 5.93
N CYS A 19 2.70 -2.58 4.86
CA CYS A 19 1.39 -3.21 4.91
C CYS A 19 1.47 -4.73 5.12
N GLN A 20 2.41 -5.40 4.44
CA GLN A 20 2.62 -6.85 4.54
C GLN A 20 3.08 -7.30 5.94
N HIS A 21 3.81 -6.45 6.65
CA HIS A 21 4.39 -6.74 7.96
C HIS A 21 3.66 -6.06 9.13
N ASP A 22 2.43 -5.57 8.91
CA ASP A 22 1.60 -4.89 9.92
C ASP A 22 2.30 -3.69 10.59
N LYS A 23 3.16 -2.98 9.85
CA LYS A 23 3.98 -1.88 10.36
C LYS A 23 3.29 -0.53 10.18
N LEU A 24 2.26 -0.27 10.99
CA LEU A 24 1.48 0.98 10.93
C LEU A 24 2.34 2.24 10.98
N GLU A 25 3.25 2.33 11.95
CA GLU A 25 4.13 3.50 12.12
C GLU A 25 5.08 3.68 10.93
N CYS A 26 5.52 2.58 10.31
CA CYS A 26 6.32 2.66 9.09
C CYS A 26 5.47 3.17 7.93
N ALA A 27 4.27 2.62 7.73
CA ALA A 27 3.35 3.06 6.68
C ALA A 27 2.99 4.54 6.81
N GLU A 28 2.73 5.01 8.04
CA GLU A 28 2.46 6.43 8.30
C GLU A 28 3.67 7.31 7.98
N ARG A 29 4.87 6.91 8.40
CA ARG A 29 6.10 7.67 8.12
C ARG A 29 6.40 7.72 6.63
N LEU A 30 6.29 6.60 5.94
CA LEU A 30 6.51 6.49 4.50
C LEU A 30 5.54 7.41 3.74
N PHE A 31 4.26 7.40 4.09
CA PHE A 31 3.33 8.35 3.52
C PHE A 31 3.76 9.81 3.71
N ARG A 32 4.22 10.20 4.90
CA ARG A 32 4.69 11.57 5.16
C ARG A 32 5.89 11.98 4.30
N TYR A 33 6.63 11.02 3.73
CA TYR A 33 7.69 11.29 2.75
C TYR A 33 7.18 11.50 1.32
N GLY A 34 5.87 11.45 1.09
CA GLY A 34 5.26 11.64 -0.22
C GLY A 34 5.25 10.37 -1.07
N GLU A 35 5.27 9.18 -0.45
CA GLU A 35 5.03 7.93 -1.17
C GLU A 35 3.67 7.95 -1.86
N ASN A 36 3.61 7.36 -3.05
CA ASN A 36 2.38 7.20 -3.79
C ASN A 36 1.56 6.03 -3.21
N VAL A 37 0.46 6.34 -2.53
CA VAL A 37 -0.45 5.33 -1.95
C VAL A 37 -1.14 4.45 -2.98
N ASN A 38 -1.13 4.87 -4.25
CA ASN A 38 -1.75 4.19 -5.38
C ASN A 38 -0.75 3.37 -6.20
N SER A 39 0.50 3.26 -5.75
CA SER A 39 1.49 2.48 -6.46
C SER A 39 1.11 1.01 -6.56
N ILE A 40 1.53 0.37 -7.65
CA ILE A 40 1.25 -1.04 -7.91
C ILE A 40 2.60 -1.77 -7.90
N ASP A 41 2.78 -2.67 -6.93
CA ASP A 41 3.92 -3.58 -6.84
C ASP A 41 3.41 -5.01 -7.00
N ASN A 42 4.04 -5.82 -7.87
CA ASN A 42 3.63 -7.20 -8.15
C ASN A 42 2.12 -7.35 -8.37
N GLU A 43 1.53 -6.44 -9.16
CA GLU A 43 0.10 -6.40 -9.45
C GLU A 43 -0.76 -6.22 -8.18
N MET A 44 -0.27 -5.50 -7.16
CA MET A 44 -1.00 -5.24 -5.92
C MET A 44 -0.78 -3.79 -5.47
N THR A 45 -1.84 -3.14 -4.97
CA THR A 45 -1.69 -1.85 -4.27
C THR A 45 -1.36 -2.08 -2.79
N PRO A 46 -0.83 -1.07 -2.07
CA PRO A 46 -0.67 -1.16 -0.63
C PRO A 46 -1.98 -1.49 0.09
N LEU A 47 -3.11 -0.98 -0.43
CA LEU A 47 -4.43 -1.25 0.10
C LEU A 47 -4.85 -2.71 -0.12
N CYS A 48 -4.59 -3.29 -1.30
CA CYS A 48 -4.82 -4.71 -1.54
C CYS A 48 -4.02 -5.58 -0.56
N ILE A 49 -2.74 -5.26 -0.33
CA ILE A 49 -1.90 -6.00 0.62
C ILE A 49 -2.45 -5.86 2.05
N ALA A 50 -2.80 -4.65 2.48
CA ALA A 50 -3.36 -4.43 3.80
C ALA A 50 -4.66 -5.22 4.01
N CYS A 51 -5.51 -5.33 2.98
CA CYS A 51 -6.69 -6.19 3.01
C CYS A 51 -6.34 -7.69 3.08
N GLU A 52 -5.42 -8.17 2.23
CA GLU A 52 -5.00 -9.58 2.22
C GLU A 52 -4.33 -10.03 3.53
N CYS A 53 -3.59 -9.13 4.17
CA CYS A 53 -2.95 -9.38 5.46
C CYS A 53 -3.89 -9.19 6.66
N ALA A 54 -5.17 -8.84 6.45
CA ALA A 54 -6.12 -8.46 7.49
C ALA A 54 -5.59 -7.32 8.40
N PHE A 55 -4.77 -6.42 7.83
CA PHE A 55 -4.15 -5.31 8.53
C PHE A 55 -5.12 -4.11 8.62
N THR A 56 -6.15 -4.25 9.45
CA THR A 56 -7.23 -3.25 9.60
C THR A 56 -6.71 -1.83 9.89
N PRO A 57 -5.72 -1.61 10.78
CA PRO A 57 -5.19 -0.27 11.02
C PRO A 57 -4.53 0.36 9.78
N GLY A 58 -3.87 -0.44 8.95
CA GLY A 58 -3.29 0.01 7.68
C GLY A 58 -4.33 0.34 6.64
N VAL A 59 -5.39 -0.46 6.54
CA VAL A 59 -6.54 -0.17 5.67
C VAL A 59 -7.16 1.17 6.05
N GLU A 60 -7.44 1.41 7.34
CA GLU A 60 -7.98 2.70 7.80
C GLU A 60 -7.04 3.86 7.50
N LEU A 61 -5.74 3.67 7.69
CA LEU A 61 -4.73 4.68 7.38
C LEU A 61 -4.76 5.02 5.89
N LEU A 62 -4.66 4.03 5.00
CA LEU A 62 -4.67 4.21 3.55
C LEU A 62 -5.98 4.83 3.05
N LEU A 63 -7.12 4.47 3.63
CA LEU A 63 -8.41 5.10 3.29
C LEU A 63 -8.45 6.59 3.65
N LYS A 64 -7.79 6.99 4.75
CA LYS A 64 -7.63 8.42 5.11
C LYS A 64 -6.70 9.16 4.17
N MET A 65 -5.86 8.47 3.40
CA MET A 65 -4.86 9.06 2.50
C MET A 65 -5.37 9.31 1.07
N ASN A 66 -6.69 9.35 0.84
CA ASN A 66 -7.26 9.53 -0.51
C ASN A 66 -6.79 8.45 -1.52
N THR A 67 -6.58 7.22 -1.06
CA THR A 67 -6.26 6.08 -1.95
C THR A 67 -7.38 5.86 -2.96
N ASP A 68 -7.01 5.63 -4.22
CA ASP A 68 -7.95 5.35 -5.30
C ASP A 68 -8.42 3.89 -5.21
N LEU A 69 -9.69 3.74 -4.85
CA LEU A 69 -10.34 2.44 -4.68
C LEU A 69 -10.70 1.77 -6.01
N ASN A 70 -10.61 2.51 -7.12
CA ASN A 70 -10.90 2.00 -8.46
C ASN A 70 -9.70 1.29 -9.09
N ILE A 71 -8.55 1.27 -8.42
CA ILE A 71 -7.38 0.57 -8.94
C ILE A 71 -7.72 -0.93 -8.98
N SER A 72 -7.87 -1.42 -10.20
CA SER A 72 -8.03 -2.83 -10.49
C SER A 72 -6.66 -3.46 -10.61
N THR A 73 -6.43 -4.44 -9.77
CA THR A 73 -5.27 -5.30 -9.87
C THR A 73 -5.64 -6.64 -10.50
N SER A 74 -4.65 -7.44 -10.88
CA SER A 74 -4.90 -8.81 -11.39
C SER A 74 -5.63 -9.69 -10.37
N ARG A 75 -5.55 -9.32 -9.08
CA ARG A 75 -6.26 -9.98 -7.96
C ARG A 75 -7.63 -9.39 -7.66
N GLY A 76 -8.05 -8.33 -8.36
CA GLY A 76 -9.30 -7.61 -8.16
C GLY A 76 -9.09 -6.15 -7.77
N THR A 77 -10.18 -5.39 -7.62
CA THR A 77 -10.09 -4.03 -7.09
C THR A 77 -9.84 -4.05 -5.59
N ALA A 78 -9.20 -3.01 -5.05
CA ALA A 78 -9.05 -2.85 -3.60
C ALA A 78 -10.39 -2.94 -2.85
N LEU A 79 -11.48 -2.52 -3.50
CA LEU A 79 -12.84 -2.67 -2.99
C LEU A 79 -13.33 -4.12 -2.90
N HIS A 80 -12.91 -5.01 -3.81
CA HIS A 80 -13.20 -6.45 -3.71
C HIS A 80 -12.44 -7.10 -2.54
N ALA A 81 -11.23 -6.62 -2.24
CA ALA A 81 -10.44 -7.16 -1.14
C ALA A 81 -10.96 -6.75 0.26
N ALA A 82 -11.68 -5.63 0.37
CA ALA A 82 -12.25 -5.15 1.64
C ALA A 82 -13.58 -5.84 2.04
N GLY A 83 -14.14 -6.70 1.20
CA GLY A 83 -15.50 -7.26 1.34
C GLY A 83 -15.59 -8.75 1.72
N LEU A 84 -14.51 -9.39 2.17
CA LEU A 84 -14.47 -10.83 2.52
C LEU A 84 -14.15 -11.06 4.00
#